data_AF-A0AA87ZPE7-F1
#
_entry.id   AF-A0AA87ZPE7-F1
#
_cell.length_a   1.000
_cell.length_b   1.000
_cell.length_c   1.000
_cell.angle_alpha   90.00
_cell.angle_beta   90.00
_cell.angle_gamma   90.00
#
_symmetry.space_group_name_H-M   'P 1'
#
loop_
_entity.id
_entity.type
_entity.pdbx_description
1 polymer ?
#
loop_
_entity_poly.entity_id
_entity_poly.type
_entity_poly.pdbx_seq_one_letter_code
_entity_poly.pdbx_strand_id
1 'polypeptide(L)'
;MEKLCLSMPFIDHNLASMLEGWMLLALNNGVREISLMVATELKDEDELGSISIDAPNLKYFSFGSYTLSKLPCKYNLTSCHDLKDLRLCLCDITDESLNGYLSRFLFLENLEISGAPMPRSVRISAQQLKSLCLRKCDNIEVIQIHAPSISLFKFRTCIIPDLVLENVTCPMEVEYGNSTTDQN
;
A
#
# COMPACT_ATOMS: atom_id res chain seq x y z
N MET A 1 -17.78 11.41 -11.13
CA MET A 1 -17.40 10.87 -9.82
C MET A 1 -16.01 10.28 -10.00
N GLU A 2 -14.96 10.90 -9.46
CA GLU A 2 -13.56 10.48 -9.74
C GLU A 2 -13.05 9.42 -8.77
N LYS A 3 -13.74 9.27 -7.62
CA LYS A 3 -13.36 8.41 -6.52
C LYS A 3 -14.49 7.50 -6.06
N LEU A 4 -14.15 6.23 -5.84
CA LEU A 4 -14.98 5.25 -5.15
C LEU A 4 -14.38 4.97 -3.77
N CYS A 5 -15.17 5.18 -2.72
CA CYS A 5 -14.81 4.81 -1.36
C CYS A 5 -15.77 3.74 -0.86
N LEU A 6 -15.24 2.59 -0.45
CA LEU A 6 -16.00 1.50 0.14
C LEU A 6 -15.46 1.24 1.54
N SER A 7 -16.35 1.33 2.51
CA SER A 7 -16.11 0.94 3.90
C SER A 7 -17.02 -0.24 4.20
N MET A 8 -16.43 -1.41 4.41
CA MET A 8 -17.18 -2.66 4.57
C MET A 8 -17.00 -3.17 6.00
N PRO A 9 -18.07 -3.25 6.79
CA PRO A 9 -17.99 -3.64 8.19
C PRO A 9 -17.76 -5.15 8.40
N PHE A 10 -18.00 -5.97 7.38
CA PHE A 10 -17.79 -7.42 7.46
C PHE A 10 -17.27 -7.97 6.15
N ILE A 11 -16.39 -8.96 6.27
CA ILE A 11 -15.98 -9.81 5.19
C ILE A 11 -16.83 -11.08 5.22
N ASP A 12 -17.61 -11.35 4.16
CA ASP A 12 -18.19 -12.67 3.90
C ASP A 12 -17.53 -13.31 2.68
N HIS A 13 -17.78 -14.60 2.45
CA HIS A 13 -17.20 -15.34 1.32
C HIS A 13 -17.58 -14.79 -0.07
N ASN A 14 -18.57 -13.91 -0.18
CA ASN A 14 -19.00 -13.31 -1.44
C ASN A 14 -18.36 -11.93 -1.70
N LEU A 15 -17.64 -11.36 -0.73
CA LEU A 15 -17.06 -10.03 -0.82
C LEU A 15 -16.21 -9.84 -2.09
N ALA A 16 -15.38 -10.82 -2.45
CA ALA A 16 -14.53 -10.75 -3.64
C ALA A 16 -15.39 -10.55 -4.91
N SER A 17 -16.44 -11.35 -5.09
CA SER A 17 -17.35 -11.26 -6.23
C SER A 17 -18.15 -9.95 -6.27
N MET A 18 -18.55 -9.44 -5.10
CA MET A 18 -19.26 -8.16 -4.99
C MET A 18 -18.34 -6.98 -5.35
N LEU A 19 -17.10 -7.02 -4.85
CA LEU A 19 -16.07 -6.04 -5.15
C LEU A 19 -15.78 -5.99 -6.64
N GLU A 20 -15.61 -7.13 -7.30
CA GLU A 20 -15.39 -7.18 -8.75
C GLU A 20 -16.49 -6.45 -9.53
N GLY A 21 -17.77 -6.70 -9.20
CA GLY A 21 -18.90 -6.04 -9.85
C GLY A 21 -18.92 -4.52 -9.63
N TRP A 22 -18.69 -4.07 -8.40
CA TRP A 22 -18.67 -2.64 -8.08
C TRP A 22 -17.48 -1.91 -8.70
N MET A 23 -16.32 -2.56 -8.72
CA MET A 23 -15.11 -2.02 -9.32
C MET A 23 -15.26 -1.92 -10.83
N LEU A 24 -15.76 -2.96 -11.48
CA LEU A 24 -16.04 -2.92 -12.92
C LEU A 24 -16.99 -1.77 -13.28
N LEU A 25 -18.09 -1.61 -12.53
CA LEU A 25 -19.04 -0.53 -12.76
C LEU A 25 -18.40 0.84 -12.54
N ALA A 26 -17.65 1.03 -11.45
CA ALA A 26 -17.00 2.30 -11.14
C ALA A 26 -15.97 2.69 -12.20
N LEU A 27 -15.12 1.75 -12.60
CA LEU A 27 -14.09 1.96 -13.63
C LEU A 27 -14.72 2.28 -14.99
N ASN A 28 -15.80 1.59 -15.38
CA ASN A 28 -16.56 1.90 -16.60
C ASN A 28 -17.20 3.28 -16.58
N ASN A 29 -17.46 3.83 -15.39
CA ASN A 29 -17.96 5.19 -15.21
C ASN A 29 -16.85 6.23 -15.00
N GLY A 30 -15.59 5.87 -15.28
CA GLY A 30 -14.46 6.79 -15.28
C GLY A 30 -13.87 7.09 -13.90
N VAL A 31 -14.19 6.29 -12.87
CA VAL A 31 -13.51 6.38 -11.57
C VAL A 31 -12.02 6.05 -11.75
N ARG A 32 -11.17 6.89 -11.16
CA ARG A 32 -9.70 6.76 -11.20
C ARG A 32 -9.07 6.63 -9.82
N GLU A 33 -9.87 6.77 -8.77
CA GLU A 33 -9.42 6.61 -7.40
C GLU A 33 -10.28 5.60 -6.69
N ILE A 34 -9.66 4.58 -6.08
CA ILE A 34 -10.36 3.56 -5.33
C ILE A 34 -9.78 3.51 -3.92
N SER A 35 -10.66 3.54 -2.92
CA SER A 35 -10.32 3.32 -1.52
C SER A 35 -11.22 2.23 -0.96
N LEU A 36 -10.61 1.13 -0.53
CA LEU A 36 -11.27 -0.04 0.03
C LEU A 36 -10.77 -0.21 1.46
N MET A 37 -11.66 -0.05 2.42
CA MET A 37 -11.36 -0.28 3.83
C MET A 37 -12.34 -1.30 4.37
N VAL A 38 -11.80 -2.33 5.02
CA VAL A 38 -12.57 -3.52 5.35
C VAL A 38 -12.37 -3.85 6.83
N ALA A 39 -13.41 -4.28 7.52
CA ALA A 39 -13.29 -4.84 8.86
C ALA A 39 -13.47 -6.35 8.77
N THR A 40 -12.58 -7.11 9.41
CA THR A 40 -12.66 -8.57 9.45
C THR A 40 -12.63 -9.09 10.88
N GLU A 41 -13.62 -9.91 11.21
CA GLU A 41 -13.64 -10.74 12.43
C GLU A 41 -13.09 -12.15 12.15
N LEU A 42 -12.72 -12.44 10.89
CA LEU A 42 -12.18 -13.74 10.50
C LEU A 42 -10.79 -13.96 11.09
N LYS A 43 -10.48 -15.22 11.35
CA LYS A 43 -9.15 -15.60 11.82
C LYS A 43 -8.18 -15.58 10.64
N ASP A 44 -6.89 -15.41 10.92
CA ASP A 44 -5.83 -15.32 9.90
C ASP A 44 -5.78 -16.54 8.94
N GLU A 45 -6.44 -17.65 9.28
CA GLU A 45 -6.47 -18.90 8.52
C GLU A 45 -7.56 -18.95 7.42
N ASP A 46 -8.52 -18.04 7.43
CA ASP A 46 -9.64 -18.04 6.48
C ASP A 46 -9.24 -17.33 5.17
N GLU A 47 -8.68 -18.01 4.15
CA GLU A 47 -8.38 -17.37 2.85
C GLU A 47 -9.66 -16.90 2.12
N LEU A 48 -9.79 -15.61 1.85
CA LEU A 48 -11.01 -15.02 1.27
C LEU A 48 -10.96 -14.75 -0.24
N GLY A 49 -10.10 -15.49 -0.95
CA GLY A 49 -9.89 -15.31 -2.37
C GLY A 49 -9.02 -14.08 -2.71
N SER A 50 -8.98 -13.74 -4.00
CA SER A 50 -8.12 -12.67 -4.53
C SER A 50 -8.93 -11.63 -5.27
N ILE A 51 -8.68 -10.35 -4.98
CA ILE A 51 -9.25 -9.21 -5.71
C ILE A 51 -8.28 -8.82 -6.83
N SER A 52 -8.71 -8.88 -8.08
CA SER A 52 -7.91 -8.40 -9.22
C SER A 52 -8.47 -7.09 -9.74
N ILE A 53 -7.61 -6.08 -9.92
CA ILE A 53 -8.01 -4.77 -10.40
C ILE A 53 -7.47 -4.57 -11.80
N ASP A 54 -8.35 -4.69 -12.80
CA ASP A 54 -8.01 -4.39 -14.18
C ASP A 54 -8.34 -2.92 -14.50
N ALA A 55 -7.46 -2.02 -14.08
CA ALA A 55 -7.69 -0.58 -14.17
C ALA A 55 -6.44 0.19 -14.63
N PRO A 56 -6.11 0.19 -15.93
CA PRO A 56 -4.89 0.81 -16.43
C PRO A 56 -4.84 2.33 -16.25
N ASN A 57 -5.98 2.99 -16.05
CA ASN A 57 -6.09 4.42 -15.84
C ASN A 57 -6.21 4.84 -14.36
N LEU A 58 -6.15 3.87 -13.43
CA LEU A 58 -6.26 4.11 -12.00
C LEU A 58 -5.08 4.96 -11.53
N LYS A 59 -5.35 6.05 -10.81
CA LYS A 59 -4.36 6.99 -10.30
C LYS A 59 -4.10 6.79 -8.82
N TYR A 60 -5.14 6.43 -8.05
CA TYR A 60 -5.04 6.22 -6.61
C TYR A 60 -5.65 4.87 -6.24
N PHE A 61 -4.92 4.12 -5.41
CA PHE A 61 -5.44 2.91 -4.77
C PHE A 61 -5.09 2.89 -3.30
N SER A 62 -6.10 2.64 -2.47
CA SER A 62 -5.93 2.38 -1.05
C SER A 62 -6.66 1.09 -0.68
N PHE A 63 -5.96 0.21 0.02
CA PHE A 63 -6.54 -1.02 0.55
C PHE A 63 -6.07 -1.26 1.97
N GLY A 64 -6.98 -1.59 2.87
CA GLY A 64 -6.58 -2.00 4.20
C GLY A 64 -7.70 -2.34 5.17
N SER A 65 -7.27 -2.71 6.37
CA SER A 65 -8.18 -3.09 7.44
C SER A 65 -8.45 -1.97 8.44
N TYR A 66 -9.67 -1.92 8.98
CA TYR A 66 -9.98 -1.17 10.21
C TYR A 66 -9.69 -1.96 11.48
N THR A 67 -9.70 -3.29 11.39
CA THR A 67 -9.40 -4.17 12.52
C THR A 67 -7.90 -4.43 12.57
N LEU A 68 -7.35 -4.70 13.76
CA LEU A 68 -5.93 -5.03 13.93
C LEU A 68 -5.54 -6.41 13.35
N SER A 69 -6.52 -7.15 12.80
CA SER A 69 -6.32 -8.42 12.13
C SER A 69 -5.86 -8.23 10.68
N LYS A 70 -5.03 -9.16 10.22
CA LYS A 70 -4.54 -9.20 8.84
C LYS A 70 -5.71 -9.44 7.89
N LEU A 71 -5.66 -8.82 6.72
CA LEU A 71 -6.66 -9.11 5.69
C LEU A 71 -6.40 -10.48 5.06
N PRO A 72 -7.41 -11.38 5.02
CA PRO A 72 -7.29 -12.67 4.34
C PRO A 72 -7.37 -12.57 2.80
N CYS A 73 -7.49 -11.37 2.25
CA CYS A 73 -7.67 -11.14 0.82
C CYS A 73 -6.34 -10.85 0.13
N LYS A 74 -6.02 -11.63 -0.90
CA LYS A 74 -4.94 -11.28 -1.83
C LYS A 74 -5.44 -10.18 -2.77
N TYR A 75 -4.55 -9.32 -3.25
CA TYR A 75 -4.89 -8.30 -4.24
C TYR A 75 -3.86 -8.31 -5.37
N ASN A 76 -4.33 -8.04 -6.58
CA ASN A 76 -3.50 -7.94 -7.77
C ASN A 76 -3.72 -6.58 -8.45
N LEU A 77 -2.64 -5.79 -8.50
CA LEU A 77 -2.62 -4.45 -9.09
C LEU A 77 -1.79 -4.38 -10.38
N THR A 78 -1.42 -5.52 -10.97
CA THR A 78 -0.47 -5.58 -12.09
C THR A 78 -0.90 -4.80 -13.33
N SER A 79 -2.20 -4.64 -13.58
CA SER A 79 -2.74 -3.84 -14.68
C SER A 79 -2.78 -2.33 -14.40
N CYS A 80 -2.53 -1.87 -13.17
CA CYS A 80 -2.69 -0.47 -12.77
C CYS A 80 -1.46 0.39 -13.14
N HIS A 81 -1.12 0.47 -14.42
CA HIS A 81 0.13 1.07 -14.89
C HIS A 81 0.27 2.58 -14.60
N ASP A 82 -0.85 3.30 -14.57
CA ASP A 82 -0.91 4.75 -14.35
C ASP A 82 -0.92 5.16 -12.87
N LEU A 83 -0.77 4.21 -11.95
CA LEU A 83 -0.91 4.44 -10.52
C LEU A 83 0.14 5.43 -10.02
N LYS A 84 -0.32 6.49 -9.36
CA LYS A 84 0.50 7.54 -8.75
C LYS A 84 0.57 7.41 -7.24
N ASP A 85 -0.51 6.93 -6.63
CA ASP A 85 -0.66 6.84 -5.18
C ASP A 85 -1.08 5.42 -4.79
N LEU A 86 -0.28 4.78 -3.95
CA LEU A 86 -0.56 3.47 -3.39
C LEU A 86 -0.50 3.51 -1.86
N ARG A 87 -1.60 3.12 -1.21
CA ARG A 87 -1.67 2.97 0.25
C ARG A 87 -2.11 1.57 0.64
N LEU A 88 -1.34 0.91 1.47
CA LEU A 88 -1.58 -0.46 1.91
C LEU A 88 -1.52 -0.52 3.44
N CYS A 89 -2.59 -0.93 4.09
CA CYS A 89 -2.69 -0.95 5.55
C CYS A 89 -3.14 -2.32 6.06
N LEU A 90 -2.32 -2.97 6.89
CA LEU A 90 -2.57 -4.30 7.47
C LEU A 90 -2.78 -5.38 6.38
N CYS A 91 -2.02 -5.24 5.29
CA CYS A 91 -2.02 -6.14 4.14
C CYS A 91 -0.82 -7.08 4.19
N ASP A 92 -0.96 -8.28 3.61
CA ASP A 92 0.18 -9.14 3.35
C ASP A 92 0.97 -8.62 2.16
N ILE A 93 2.13 -8.01 2.43
CA ILE A 93 3.05 -7.58 1.39
C ILE A 93 4.40 -8.27 1.61
N THR A 94 4.79 -9.07 0.63
CA THR A 94 6.13 -9.69 0.59
C THR A 94 7.08 -8.79 -0.19
N ASP A 95 8.38 -8.97 0.01
CA ASP A 95 9.40 -8.25 -0.77
C ASP A 95 9.26 -8.45 -2.27
N GLU A 96 8.92 -9.68 -2.68
CA GLU A 96 8.70 -10.00 -4.08
C GLU A 96 7.52 -9.21 -4.66
N SER A 97 6.40 -9.14 -3.92
CA SER A 97 5.23 -8.38 -4.35
C SER A 97 5.51 -6.87 -4.40
N LEU A 98 6.19 -6.32 -3.39
CA LEU A 98 6.56 -4.90 -3.34
C LEU A 98 7.50 -4.52 -4.48
N ASN A 99 8.58 -5.29 -4.69
CA ASN A 99 9.51 -5.06 -5.81
C ASN A 99 8.82 -5.22 -7.17
N GLY A 100 7.92 -6.20 -7.27
CA GLY A 100 7.08 -6.40 -8.44
C GLY A 100 6.16 -5.20 -8.73
N TYR A 101 5.66 -4.51 -7.70
CA TYR A 101 4.88 -3.29 -7.86
C TYR A 101 5.74 -2.10 -8.25
N LEU A 102 6.84 -1.86 -7.53
CA LEU A 102 7.75 -0.74 -7.79
C LEU A 102 8.38 -0.78 -9.19
N SER A 103 8.68 -1.98 -9.71
CA SER A 103 9.20 -2.15 -11.08
C SER A 103 8.15 -1.92 -12.17
N ARG A 104 6.85 -2.04 -11.87
CA ARG A 104 5.75 -1.89 -12.84
C ARG A 104 5.09 -0.52 -12.79
N PHE A 105 4.99 0.09 -11.62
CA PHE A 105 4.33 1.39 -11.44
C PHE A 105 5.32 2.52 -11.71
N LEU A 106 5.62 2.72 -13.00
CA LEU A 106 6.60 3.70 -13.46
C LEU A 106 6.22 5.15 -13.11
N PHE A 107 4.95 5.41 -12.83
CA PHE A 107 4.41 6.72 -12.44
C PHE A 107 4.11 6.85 -10.95
N LEU A 108 4.52 5.88 -10.11
CA LEU A 108 4.24 5.91 -8.68
C LEU A 108 5.00 7.07 -8.02
N GLU A 109 4.27 8.03 -7.48
CA GLU A 109 4.79 9.21 -6.81
C GLU A 109 4.73 9.07 -5.29
N ASN A 110 3.72 8.38 -4.75
CA ASN A 110 3.50 8.23 -3.31
C ASN A 110 3.23 6.77 -2.93
N LEU A 111 4.00 6.26 -1.96
CA LEU A 111 3.83 4.94 -1.38
C LEU A 111 3.67 5.04 0.14
N GLU A 112 2.57 4.50 0.66
CA GLU A 112 2.33 4.32 2.08
C GLU A 112 2.08 2.85 2.42
N ILE A 113 2.85 2.31 3.36
CA ILE A 113 2.68 0.96 3.89
C ILE A 113 2.56 1.06 5.41
N SER A 114 1.50 0.50 5.97
CA SER A 114 1.21 0.55 7.40
C SER A 114 0.89 -0.82 7.98
N GLY A 115 1.57 -1.23 9.06
CA GLY A 115 1.24 -2.43 9.81
C GLY A 115 1.41 -3.75 9.04
N ALA A 116 2.25 -3.75 8.00
CA ALA A 116 2.51 -4.95 7.22
C ALA A 116 3.72 -5.73 7.78
N PRO A 117 3.71 -7.08 7.72
CA PRO A 117 4.84 -7.91 8.13
C PRO A 117 5.98 -7.82 7.11
N MET A 118 6.77 -6.76 7.20
CA MET A 118 7.92 -6.51 6.34
C MET A 118 9.13 -7.37 6.76
N PRO A 119 10.06 -7.68 5.84
CA PRO A 119 11.32 -8.33 6.19
C PRO A 119 12.20 -7.42 7.06
N ARG A 120 13.32 -7.97 7.54
CA ARG A 120 14.36 -7.19 8.22
C ARG A 120 15.10 -6.21 7.31
N SER A 121 15.21 -6.52 6.01
CA SER A 121 15.91 -5.66 5.05
C SER A 121 14.99 -5.36 3.87
N VAL A 122 14.71 -4.09 3.64
CA VAL A 122 13.83 -3.63 2.56
C VAL A 122 14.63 -2.79 1.59
N ARG A 123 14.51 -3.10 0.29
CA ARG A 123 15.03 -2.26 -0.79
C ARG A 123 13.87 -1.62 -1.54
N ILE A 124 13.92 -0.30 -1.70
CA ILE A 124 12.95 0.49 -2.44
C ILE A 124 13.65 1.06 -3.67
N SER A 125 13.25 0.62 -4.86
CA SER A 125 13.79 1.11 -6.13
C SER A 125 12.67 1.67 -6.99
N ALA A 126 12.57 2.99 -7.11
CA ALA A 126 11.50 3.66 -7.85
C ALA A 126 11.92 5.04 -8.38
N GLN A 127 11.79 5.25 -9.68
CA GLN A 127 12.34 6.45 -10.35
C GLN A 127 11.53 7.73 -10.09
N GLN A 128 10.19 7.61 -10.02
CA GLN A 128 9.27 8.74 -9.86
C GLN A 128 8.79 8.93 -8.42
N LEU A 129 9.23 8.08 -7.48
CA LEU A 129 8.76 8.12 -6.11
C LEU A 129 9.24 9.40 -5.42
N LYS A 130 8.29 10.21 -4.96
CA LYS A 130 8.51 11.48 -4.26
C LYS A 130 8.34 11.31 -2.76
N SER A 131 7.34 10.52 -2.34
CA SER A 131 7.04 10.27 -0.93
C SER A 131 7.00 8.78 -0.61
N LEU A 132 7.75 8.40 0.44
CA LEU A 132 7.68 7.08 1.06
C LEU A 132 7.28 7.22 2.52
N CYS A 133 6.21 6.55 2.92
CA CYS A 133 5.77 6.47 4.30
C CYS A 133 5.65 5.01 4.76
N LEU A 134 6.42 4.64 5.78
CA LEU A 134 6.29 3.33 6.43
C LEU A 134 5.88 3.55 7.89
N ARG A 135 4.82 2.86 8.32
CA ARG A 135 4.26 2.98 9.67
C ARG A 135 4.06 1.61 10.29
N LYS A 136 4.37 1.46 11.58
CA LYS A 136 4.17 0.19 12.32
C LYS A 136 4.80 -1.02 11.59
N CYS A 137 5.93 -0.81 10.93
CA CYS A 137 6.70 -1.84 10.24
C CYS A 137 7.89 -2.25 11.12
N ASP A 138 7.58 -2.82 12.28
CA ASP A 138 8.53 -2.90 13.41
C ASP A 138 9.65 -3.94 13.23
N ASN A 139 9.54 -4.81 12.22
CA ASN A 139 10.55 -5.83 11.92
C ASN A 139 11.73 -5.31 11.09
N ILE A 140 11.64 -4.09 10.52
CA ILE A 140 12.65 -3.56 9.61
C ILE A 140 13.87 -3.10 10.40
N GLU A 141 15.03 -3.64 10.05
CA GLU A 141 16.35 -3.28 10.60
C GLU A 141 17.14 -2.41 9.62
N VAL A 142 16.95 -2.60 8.30
CA VAL A 142 17.69 -1.87 7.25
C VAL A 142 16.76 -1.44 6.13
N ILE A 143 16.85 -0.18 5.72
CA ILE A 143 16.13 0.39 4.57
C ILE A 143 17.13 0.91 3.55
N GLN A 144 17.09 0.36 2.34
CA GLN A 144 17.87 0.83 1.19
C GLN A 144 16.94 1.58 0.23
N ILE A 145 17.19 2.85 -0.02
CA ILE A 145 16.39 3.67 -0.93
C ILE A 145 17.22 4.03 -2.17
N HIS A 146 16.74 3.59 -3.33
CA HIS A 146 17.19 3.95 -4.66
C HIS A 146 16.06 4.66 -5.41
N ALA A 147 15.86 5.94 -5.09
CA ALA A 147 14.79 6.75 -5.65
C ALA A 147 15.28 8.20 -5.86
N PRO A 148 15.73 8.58 -7.06
CA PRO A 148 16.36 9.89 -7.29
C PRO A 148 15.40 11.07 -7.08
N SER A 149 14.11 10.86 -7.32
CA SER A 149 13.06 11.88 -7.18
C SER A 149 12.50 12.00 -5.76
N ILE A 150 13.02 11.22 -4.79
CA ILE A 150 12.48 11.22 -3.43
C ILE A 150 12.77 12.56 -2.75
N SER A 151 11.73 13.14 -2.17
CA SER A 151 11.82 14.40 -1.41
C SER A 151 11.38 14.23 0.04
N LEU A 152 10.59 13.19 0.34
CA LEU A 152 10.02 12.97 1.66
C LEU A 152 10.05 11.49 2.04
N PHE A 153 10.69 11.20 3.17
CA PHE A 153 10.66 9.90 3.81
C PHE A 153 10.11 10.03 5.24
N LYS A 154 9.02 9.32 5.52
CA LYS A 154 8.41 9.26 6.86
C LYS A 154 8.48 7.85 7.40
N PHE A 155 9.05 7.71 8.58
CA PHE A 155 9.20 6.42 9.23
C PHE A 155 8.66 6.47 10.67
N ARG A 156 7.58 5.73 10.93
CA ARG A 156 6.88 5.77 12.23
C ARG A 156 6.79 4.40 12.87
N THR A 157 7.65 4.15 13.85
CA THR A 157 7.75 2.87 14.57
C THR A 157 8.45 3.09 15.90
N CYS A 158 8.51 2.04 16.70
CA CYS A 158 9.27 1.99 17.95
C CYS A 158 10.78 1.77 17.74
N ILE A 159 11.21 1.26 16.57
CA ILE A 159 12.60 0.87 16.31
C ILE A 159 13.15 1.67 15.12
N ILE A 160 14.29 2.36 15.29
CA ILE A 160 14.91 3.12 14.21
C ILE A 160 15.84 2.18 13.41
N PRO A 161 15.60 1.95 12.10
CA PRO A 161 16.44 1.13 11.24
C PRO A 161 17.64 1.91 10.72
N ASP A 162 18.62 1.17 10.24
CA ASP A 162 19.71 1.73 9.45
C ASP A 162 19.18 2.18 8.07
N LEU A 163 19.37 3.46 7.76
CA LEU A 163 18.94 4.06 6.51
C LEU A 163 20.12 4.24 5.56
N VAL A 164 20.08 3.55 4.42
CA VAL A 164 21.07 3.61 3.36
C VAL A 164 20.45 4.29 2.14
N LEU A 165 21.04 5.42 1.74
CA LEU A 165 20.58 6.21 0.60
C LEU A 165 21.54 6.03 -0.57
N GLU A 166 21.01 5.57 -1.70
CA GLU A 166 21.78 5.36 -2.92
C GLU A 166 21.18 6.19 -4.05
N ASN A 167 22.01 7.04 -4.69
CA ASN A 167 21.61 7.86 -5.83
C ASN A 167 20.41 8.80 -5.59
N VAL A 168 20.28 9.32 -4.37
CA VAL A 168 19.27 10.35 -4.04
C VAL A 168 19.82 11.73 -4.44
N THR A 169 19.18 12.39 -5.40
CA THR A 169 19.63 13.68 -5.95
C THR A 169 19.00 14.92 -5.29
N CYS A 170 17.87 14.75 -4.61
CA CYS A 170 17.12 15.83 -3.98
C CYS A 170 17.35 15.85 -2.46
N PRO A 171 17.29 17.02 -1.78
CA PRO A 171 17.30 17.06 -0.33
C PRO A 171 16.07 16.31 0.18
N MET A 172 16.30 15.22 0.90
CA MET A 172 15.24 14.37 1.45
C MET A 172 14.94 14.79 2.89
N GLU A 173 13.69 15.12 3.17
CA GLU A 173 13.21 15.32 4.53
C GLU A 173 12.92 13.96 5.18
N VAL A 174 13.48 13.74 6.38
CA VAL A 174 13.27 12.51 7.15
C VAL A 174 12.50 12.83 8.42
N GLU A 175 11.28 12.31 8.54
CA GLU A 175 10.44 12.44 9.73
C GLU A 175 10.38 11.11 10.48
N TYR A 176 10.85 11.11 11.74
CA TYR A 176 10.67 10.01 12.68
C TYR A 176 9.52 10.32 13.64
N GLY A 177 8.63 9.37 13.85
CA GLY A 177 7.52 9.52 14.79
C GLY A 177 7.31 8.29 15.66
N ASN A 178 7.06 8.50 16.96
CA ASN A 178 6.65 7.43 17.86
C ASN A 178 5.20 7.02 17.56
N SER A 179 4.92 5.71 17.56
CA SER A 179 3.62 5.13 17.19
C SER A 179 2.45 5.48 18.13
N THR A 180 2.71 6.25 19.19
CA THR A 180 1.77 6.51 20.30
C THR A 180 0.70 7.57 20.04
N THR A 181 0.75 8.31 18.93
CA THR A 181 -0.26 9.34 18.63
C THR A 181 -0.42 9.48 17.13
N ASP A 182 -1.45 8.85 16.58
CA ASP A 182 -2.19 9.30 15.39
C ASP A 182 -3.38 8.34 15.20
N GLN A 183 -4.35 8.49 16.09
CA GLN A 183 -5.73 8.09 15.89
C GLN A 183 -6.56 9.36 15.94
N ASN A 184 -6.79 9.98 14.77
CA ASN A 184 -7.93 10.82 14.46
C ASN A 184 -8.03 10.99 12.94
#